data_AF-T1AHU2-F1
#
_entry.id   AF-T1AHU2-F1
#
_cell.length_a   1.000
_cell.length_b   1.000
_cell.length_c   1.000
_cell.angle_alpha   90.00
_cell.angle_beta   90.00
_cell.angle_gamma   90.00
#
_symmetry.space_group_name_H-M   'P 1'
#
loop_
_entity.id
_entity.type
_entity.pdbx_description
1 polymer ?
#
loop_
_entity_poly.entity_id
_entity_poly.type
_entity_poly.pdbx_seq_one_letter_code
_entity_poly.pdbx_strand_id
1 'polypeptide(L)'
;GADAVSGIFRTTMWNESIPLEVRGRMAGIELISYSIGPTGGQFRAGVMARWVGLRASLSLGGLACTGSVAAAGVGLRALWRFDARRDVHVAALRASRASSPE
;
A
#
# COMPACT_ATOMS: atom_id res chain seq x y z
N GLY A 1 0.94 8.89 15.40
CA GLY A 1 0.13 9.97 14.82
C GLY A 1 -0.08 9.76 13.33
N ALA A 2 0.94 10.01 12.52
CA ALA A 2 0.85 9.95 11.05
C ALA A 2 0.45 8.56 10.49
N ASP A 3 0.91 7.47 11.10
CA ASP A 3 0.55 6.11 10.68
C ASP A 3 -0.95 5.81 10.81
N ALA A 4 -1.54 6.15 11.97
CA ALA A 4 -2.97 5.97 12.21
C ALA A 4 -3.83 6.79 11.24
N VAL A 5 -3.43 8.04 10.95
CA VAL A 5 -4.09 8.88 9.95
C VAL A 5 -3.98 8.26 8.56
N SER A 6 -2.79 7.81 8.15
CA SER A 6 -2.57 7.09 6.89
C SER A 6 -3.43 5.82 6.77
N GLY A 7 -3.58 5.08 7.87
CA GLY A 7 -4.43 3.89 7.93
C GLY A 7 -5.90 4.20 7.64
N ILE A 8 -6.44 5.27 8.23
CA ILE A 8 -7.82 5.71 7.98
C ILE A 8 -8.01 6.04 6.49
N PHE A 9 -7.12 6.85 5.90
CA PHE A 9 -7.22 7.22 4.48
C PHE A 9 -7.18 6.01 3.54
N ARG A 10 -6.27 5.06 3.78
CA ARG A 10 -6.16 3.83 2.96
C ARG A 10 -7.43 2.99 3.06
N THR A 11 -7.96 2.79 4.27
CA THR A 11 -9.19 2.03 4.50
C THR A 11 -10.41 2.72 3.87
N THR A 12 -10.54 4.04 3.97
CA THR A 12 -11.63 4.78 3.33
C THR A 12 -11.56 4.67 1.81
N MET A 13 -10.36 4.85 1.22
CA MET A 13 -10.15 4.71 -0.22
C MET A 13 -10.52 3.30 -0.70
N TRP A 14 -10.10 2.26 0.03
CA TRP A 14 -10.42 0.86 -0.26
C TRP A 14 -11.92 0.55 -0.23
N ASN A 15 -12.64 1.04 0.78
CA ASN A 15 -14.08 0.78 0.92
C ASN A 15 -14.93 1.44 -0.18
N GLU A 16 -14.50 2.61 -0.65
CA GLU A 16 -15.19 3.38 -1.68
C GLU A 16 -14.87 2.93 -3.11
N SER A 17 -13.65 2.42 -3.36
CA SER A 17 -13.17 2.12 -4.72
C SER A 17 -13.28 0.65 -5.16
N ILE A 18 -13.52 -0.30 -4.24
CA ILE A 18 -13.48 -1.73 -4.58
C ILE A 18 -14.90 -2.35 -4.64
N PRO A 19 -15.29 -2.96 -5.79
CA PRO A 19 -16.53 -3.73 -5.92
C PRO A 19 -16.52 -4.99 -5.05
N LEU A 20 -17.70 -5.44 -4.64
CA LEU A 20 -17.85 -6.56 -3.71
C LEU A 20 -17.34 -7.88 -4.32
N GLU A 21 -17.53 -8.09 -5.63
CA GLU A 21 -17.15 -9.35 -6.28
C GLU A 21 -15.65 -9.65 -6.24
N VAL A 22 -14.80 -8.61 -6.20
CA VAL A 22 -13.33 -8.75 -6.21
C VAL A 22 -12.69 -8.48 -4.84
N ARG A 23 -13.47 -8.03 -3.85
CA ARG A 23 -12.96 -7.61 -2.54
C ARG A 23 -12.19 -8.72 -1.83
N GLY A 24 -12.69 -9.96 -1.87
CA GLY A 24 -12.02 -11.11 -1.25
C GLY A 24 -10.67 -11.46 -1.90
N ARG A 25 -10.58 -11.39 -3.23
CA ARG A 25 -9.32 -11.63 -3.96
C ARG A 25 -8.30 -10.53 -3.68
N MET A 26 -8.76 -9.29 -3.64
CA MET A 26 -7.93 -8.12 -3.33
C MET A 26 -7.40 -8.18 -1.89
N ALA A 27 -8.22 -8.57 -0.91
CA ALA A 27 -7.79 -8.77 0.48
C ALA A 27 -6.74 -9.90 0.60
N GLY A 28 -6.86 -10.97 -0.20
CA GLY A 28 -5.85 -12.02 -0.29
C GLY A 28 -4.49 -11.50 -0.81
N ILE A 29 -4.51 -10.64 -1.84
CA ILE A 29 -3.29 -10.02 -2.37
C ILE A 29 -2.67 -9.08 -1.33
N GLU A 30 -3.49 -8.30 -0.63
CA GLU A 30 -3.04 -7.42 0.45
C GLU A 30 -2.35 -8.22 1.57
N LEU A 31 -2.94 -9.35 1.98
CA LEU A 31 -2.37 -10.24 2.99
C LEU A 31 -1.03 -10.86 2.55
N ILE A 32 -0.95 -11.33 1.31
CA ILE A 32 0.29 -11.90 0.74
C ILE A 32 1.38 -10.81 0.72
N SER A 33 1.04 -9.60 0.32
CA SER A 33 1.98 -8.47 0.31
C SER A 33 2.48 -8.15 1.72
N TYR A 34 1.57 -8.07 2.70
CA TYR A 34 1.88 -7.77 4.09
C TYR A 34 2.73 -8.82 4.79
N SER A 35 2.53 -10.10 4.46
CA SER A 35 3.26 -11.21 5.11
C SER A 35 4.66 -11.42 4.54
N ILE A 36 4.83 -11.25 3.23
CA ILE A 36 6.11 -11.50 2.55
C ILE A 36 7.08 -10.32 2.75
N GLY A 37 6.59 -9.08 2.81
CA GLY A 37 7.42 -7.88 2.89
C GLY A 37 8.40 -7.87 4.07
N PRO A 38 7.93 -7.95 5.34
CA PRO A 38 8.79 -7.93 6.51
C PRO A 38 9.75 -9.12 6.54
N THR A 39 9.25 -10.32 6.27
CA THR A 39 10.01 -11.56 6.31
C THR A 39 11.14 -11.57 5.27
N GLY A 40 10.85 -11.16 4.03
CA GLY A 40 11.86 -11.02 2.98
C GLY A 40 12.88 -9.93 3.28
N GLY A 41 12.44 -8.81 3.88
CA GLY A 41 13.32 -7.73 4.33
C GLY A 41 14.31 -8.17 5.42
N GLN A 42 13.82 -8.93 6.41
CA GLN A 42 14.64 -9.51 7.47
C GLN A 42 15.66 -10.51 6.91
N PHE A 43 15.25 -11.37 5.98
CA PHE A 43 16.15 -12.31 5.31
C PHE A 43 17.28 -11.57 4.58
N ARG A 44 16.94 -10.57 3.76
CA ARG A 44 17.94 -9.73 3.06
C ARG A 44 18.91 -9.06 4.04
N ALA A 45 18.39 -8.48 5.13
CA ALA A 45 19.21 -7.80 6.13
C ALA A 45 20.20 -8.76 6.82
N GLY A 46 19.76 -9.98 7.14
CA GLY A 46 20.61 -11.03 7.73
C GLY A 46 21.70 -11.51 6.77
N VAL A 47 21.35 -11.75 5.50
CA VAL A 47 22.33 -12.10 4.46
C VAL A 47 23.35 -10.97 4.27
N MET A 48 22.91 -9.73 4.12
CA MET A 48 23.83 -8.60 3.94
C MET A 48 24.71 -8.36 5.16
N ALA A 49 24.18 -8.53 6.39
CA ALA A 49 24.98 -8.38 7.60
C ALA A 49 26.16 -9.36 7.66
N ARG A 50 26.00 -10.58 7.12
CA ARG A 50 27.07 -11.58 7.02
C ARG A 50 28.15 -11.20 6.00
N TRP A 51 27.78 -10.56 4.88
CA TRP A 51 28.70 -10.28 3.78
C TRP A 51 29.41 -8.93 3.90
N VAL A 52 28.67 -7.86 4.21
CA VAL A 52 29.17 -6.48 4.25
C VAL A 52 29.26 -5.92 5.66
N GLY A 53 28.90 -6.71 6.67
CA GLY A 53 28.87 -6.29 8.07
C GLY A 53 27.58 -5.59 8.46
N LEU A 54 27.31 -5.54 9.77
CA LEU A 54 26.06 -5.05 10.33
C LEU A 54 25.80 -3.57 10.03
N ARG A 55 26.82 -2.71 10.22
CA ARG A 55 26.69 -1.27 10.04
C ARG A 55 26.36 -0.91 8.59
N ALA A 56 27.09 -1.49 7.64
CA ALA A 56 26.84 -1.27 6.21
C ALA A 56 25.48 -1.83 5.78
N SER A 57 25.07 -3.01 6.28
CA SER A 57 23.76 -3.60 6.00
C SER A 57 22.60 -2.68 6.42
N LEU A 58 22.70 -2.08 7.62
CA LEU A 58 21.69 -1.14 8.13
C LEU A 58 21.66 0.15 7.31
N SER A 59 22.81 0.77 7.05
CA SER A 59 22.90 2.01 6.28
C SER A 59 22.39 1.84 4.85
N LEU A 60 22.80 0.78 4.16
CA LEU A 60 22.32 0.49 2.79
C LEU A 60 20.82 0.17 2.78
N GLY A 61 20.32 -0.56 3.78
CA GLY A 61 18.90 -0.83 3.92
C GLY A 61 18.06 0.44 4.12
N GLY A 62 18.53 1.35 4.99
CA GLY A 62 17.85 2.63 5.24
C GLY A 62 17.83 3.54 4.02
N LEU A 63 18.96 3.64 3.30
CA LEU A 63 19.05 4.41 2.05
C LEU A 63 18.14 3.82 0.96
N ALA A 64 18.15 2.50 0.78
CA ALA A 64 17.29 1.82 -0.19
C ALA A 64 15.80 1.98 0.14
N CYS A 65 15.43 1.92 1.43
CA CYS A 65 14.06 2.15 1.88
C CYS A 65 13.61 3.59 1.58
N THR A 66 14.42 4.58 2.00
CA THR A 66 14.12 6.00 1.79
C THR A 66 14.00 6.33 0.30
N GLY A 67 14.93 5.83 -0.51
CA GLY A 67 14.90 6.00 -1.97
C GLY A 67 13.66 5.37 -2.61
N SER A 68 13.29 4.16 -2.18
CA SER A 68 12.07 3.47 -2.66
C SER A 68 10.79 4.24 -2.31
N VAL A 69 10.68 4.76 -1.08
CA VAL A 69 9.52 5.56 -0.65
C VAL A 69 9.43 6.87 -1.45
N ALA A 70 10.56 7.55 -1.65
CA ALA A 70 10.61 8.76 -2.47
C ALA A 70 10.21 8.48 -3.92
N ALA A 71 10.73 7.40 -4.51
CA ALA A 71 10.37 6.96 -5.86
C ALA A 71 8.87 6.63 -5.98
N ALA A 72 8.31 5.91 -5.00
CA ALA A 72 6.87 5.62 -4.96
C ALA A 72 6.04 6.91 -4.83
N GLY A 73 6.48 7.86 -3.99
CA GLY A 73 5.82 9.16 -3.84
C GLY A 73 5.79 9.96 -5.15
N VAL A 74 6.89 9.95 -5.91
CA VAL A 74 6.97 10.64 -7.21
C VAL A 74 6.24 9.87 -8.33
N GLY A 75 6.26 8.54 -8.31
CA GLY A 75 5.59 7.70 -9.30
C GLY A 75 4.07 7.64 -9.14
N LEU A 76 3.58 7.70 -7.90
CA LEU A 76 2.16 7.60 -7.57
C LEU A 76 1.50 8.96 -7.34
N ARG A 77 1.83 9.96 -8.17
CA ARG A 77 1.19 11.29 -8.12
C ARG A 77 -0.33 11.26 -8.31
N ALA A 78 -0.84 10.20 -8.94
CA ALA A 78 -2.27 9.95 -9.01
C ALA A 78 -2.92 9.84 -7.62
N LEU A 79 -2.24 9.23 -6.65
CA LEU A 79 -2.72 9.13 -5.26
C LEU A 79 -2.73 10.49 -4.55
N TRP A 80 -1.80 11.38 -4.90
CA TRP A 80 -1.76 12.74 -4.32
C TRP A 80 -2.93 13.60 -4.79
N ARG A 81 -3.43 13.32 -6.00
CA ARG A 81 -4.55 14.02 -6.61
C ARG A 81 -5.88 13.29 -6.43
N PHE A 82 -5.89 12.19 -5.67
CA PHE A 82 -7.09 11.40 -5.47
C PHE A 82 -8.15 12.24 -4.75
N ASP A 83 -9.32 12.39 -5.40
CA ASP A 83 -10.48 13.06 -4.84
C ASP A 83 -11.71 12.19 -5.09
N ALA A 84 -12.20 11.55 -4.02
CA ALA A 84 -13.36 10.66 -4.05
C ALA A 84 -14.67 11.36 -4.46
N ARG A 85 -14.70 12.70 -4.54
CA ARG A 85 -15.85 13.46 -5.05
C ARG A 85 -15.82 13.67 -6.56
N ARG A 86 -14.64 13.57 -7.18
CA ARG A 86 -14.44 13.81 -8.63
C ARG A 86 -14.12 12.53 -9.40
N ASP A 87 -13.90 11.43 -8.71
CA ASP A 87 -13.57 10.15 -9.32
C ASP A 87 -14.83 9.48 -9.91
N VAL A 88 -14.82 9.32 -11.24
CA VAL A 88 -15.91 8.71 -12.01
C VAL A 88 -16.11 7.24 -11.64
N HIS A 89 -15.05 6.52 -11.26
CA HIS A 89 -15.15 5.10 -10.89
C HIS A 89 -15.80 4.93 -9.51
N VAL A 90 -15.47 5.80 -8.56
CA VAL A 90 -16.12 5.81 -7.24
C VAL A 90 -17.60 6.20 -7.37
N ALA A 91 -17.93 7.17 -8.23
CA ALA A 91 -19.32 7.55 -8.49
C ALA A 91 -20.13 6.40 -9.13
N ALA A 92 -19.55 5.68 -10.10
CA ALA A 92 -20.18 4.53 -10.73
C ALA A 92 -20.42 3.38 -9.74
N LEU A 93 -19.45 3.10 -8.86
CA LEU A 93 -19.58 2.09 -7.81
C LEU A 93 -20.64 2.45 -6.75
N ARG A 94 -20.78 3.73 -6.40
CA ARG A 94 -21.86 4.19 -5.52
C ARG A 94 -23.22 4.04 -6.17
N ALA A 95 -23.34 4.36 -7.46
CA ALA A 95 -24.57 4.19 -8.22
C ALA A 95 -24.98 2.71 -8.33
N SER A 96 -24.03 1.80 -8.59
CA SER A 96 -24.31 0.37 -8.65
C SER A 96 -24.74 -0.22 -7.30
N ARG A 97 -24.17 0.25 -6.18
CA ARG A 97 -24.63 -0.10 -4.82
C ARG A 97 -26.03 0.44 -4.52
N ALA A 98 -26.37 1.63 -5.00
CA ALA A 98 -27.70 2.21 -4.79
C ALA A 98 -28.80 1.53 -5.64
N SER A 99 -28.45 0.99 -6.81
CA SER A 99 -29.36 0.24 -7.69
C SER A 99 -29.54 -1.23 -7.31
N SER A 100 -28.67 -1.75 -6.42
CA SER A 100 -28.80 -3.06 -5.80
C SER A 100 -29.18 -2.89 -4.34
N PRO A 101 -30.42 -2.42 -4.02
CA PRO A 101 -30.94 -2.59 -2.68
C PRO A 101 -31.13 -4.09 -2.48
N GLU A 102 -30.48 -4.65 -1.47
CA GLU A 102 -30.99 -5.89 -0.87
C GLU A 102 -32.42 -5.68 -0.36
#